data_AF-A0A2N3EAE1-F1
#
_entry.id   AF-A0A2N3EAE1-F1
#
_cell.length_a   1.000
_cell.length_b   1.000
_cell.length_c   1.000
_cell.angle_alpha   90.00
_cell.angle_beta   90.00
_cell.angle_gamma   90.00
#
_symmetry.space_group_name_H-M   'P 1'
#
loop_
_entity.id
_entity.type
_entity.pdbx_description
1 polymer ?
#
loop_
_entity_poly.entity_id
_entity_poly.type
_entity_poly.pdbx_seq_one_letter_code
_entity_poly.pdbx_strand_id
1 'polypeptide(L)'
;MSRRRRVYEGKAKVLYEGPEPGTLIQHFKDDATAFDATKRATIEGKGVLNNRISEFIFTRLNEIGVPTHFIRSLNMREQLIREVEIIPCEVVVRNVAAGSLSKRLGIEEGTMLPRSIIEFYYKNDELHDPMVSEEHITAFGWATPQEIDDMMALALRINDFLTGLFLGVGIRLVDFKVEFGRLYEGDM
;
A
#
# COMPACT_ATOMS: atom_id res chain seq x y z
N MET A 1 26.95 6.68 17.03
CA MET A 1 25.69 5.95 16.80
C MET A 1 25.90 5.10 15.56
N SER A 2 25.77 3.78 15.64
CA SER A 2 26.03 2.92 14.48
C SER A 2 25.07 3.28 13.35
N ARG A 3 25.62 3.51 12.16
CA ARG A 3 24.87 3.93 10.97
C ARG A 3 24.08 2.71 10.52
N ARG A 4 22.77 2.64 10.81
CA ARG A 4 21.88 1.55 10.35
C ARG A 4 22.02 1.42 8.82
N ARG A 5 22.20 0.20 8.32
CA ARG A 5 22.37 -0.05 6.89
C ARG A 5 21.06 0.25 6.17
N ARG A 6 21.09 1.18 5.21
CA ARG A 6 19.93 1.51 4.38
C ARG A 6 19.80 0.45 3.28
N VAL A 7 18.63 -0.17 3.19
CA VAL A 7 18.31 -1.19 2.19
C VAL A 7 17.72 -0.53 0.95
N TYR A 8 16.76 0.38 1.13
CA TYR A 8 16.05 1.04 0.04
C TYR A 8 15.58 2.43 0.48
N GLU A 9 15.48 3.37 -0.45
CA GLU A 9 14.84 4.67 -0.23
C GLU A 9 13.87 4.96 -1.37
N GLY A 10 12.59 5.09 -1.02
CA GLY A 10 11.55 5.52 -1.94
C GLY A 10 11.14 6.98 -1.74
N LYS A 11 10.09 7.41 -2.44
CA LYS A 11 9.59 8.78 -2.39
C LYS A 11 9.19 9.23 -0.97
N ALA A 12 8.48 8.36 -0.23
CA ALA A 12 7.92 8.71 1.09
C ALA A 12 8.52 7.95 2.28
N LYS A 13 9.34 6.91 2.04
CA LYS A 13 9.80 5.98 3.07
C LYS A 13 11.24 5.56 2.84
N VAL A 14 11.97 5.29 3.91
CA VAL A 14 13.30 4.67 3.89
C VAL A 14 13.22 3.33 4.60
N LEU A 15 13.80 2.29 4.02
CA LEU A 15 13.92 0.97 4.64
C LEU A 15 15.36 0.78 5.13
N TYR A 16 15.48 0.40 6.39
CA TYR A 16 16.74 -0.01 7.01
C TYR A 16 16.68 -1.48 7.37
N GLU A 17 17.86 -2.09 7.47
CA GLU A 17 18.02 -3.45 7.99
C GLU A 17 17.40 -3.56 9.39
N GLY A 18 16.60 -4.61 9.60
CA GLY A 18 15.99 -4.90 10.89
C GLY A 18 16.97 -5.54 11.89
N PRO A 19 16.54 -5.70 13.14
CA PRO A 19 17.34 -6.35 14.18
C PRO A 19 17.45 -7.88 13.99
N GLU A 20 16.53 -8.49 13.24
CA GLU A 20 16.41 -9.93 13.02
C GLU A 20 16.35 -10.25 11.53
N PRO A 21 16.87 -11.41 11.07
CA PRO A 21 16.70 -11.85 9.68
C PRO A 21 15.24 -11.85 9.24
N GLY A 22 14.96 -11.40 8.02
CA GLY A 22 13.59 -11.30 7.49
C GLY A 22 12.78 -10.14 8.06
N THR A 23 13.42 -9.17 8.72
CA THR A 23 12.75 -7.95 9.21
C THR A 23 13.42 -6.69 8.69
N LEU A 24 12.62 -5.63 8.50
CA LEU A 24 13.08 -4.30 8.12
C LEU A 24 12.51 -3.23 9.06
N ILE A 25 13.25 -2.15 9.21
CA ILE A 25 12.76 -0.93 9.86
C ILE A 25 12.30 0.04 8.78
N GLN A 26 11.02 0.35 8.77
CA GLN A 26 10.42 1.31 7.85
C GLN A 26 10.31 2.68 8.51
N HIS A 27 11.00 3.66 7.94
CA HIS A 27 11.01 5.05 8.38
C HIS A 27 10.16 5.93 7.46
N PHE A 28 9.24 6.71 8.03
CA PHE A 28 8.34 7.60 7.30
C PHE A 28 8.91 9.02 7.16
N LYS A 29 9.10 9.48 5.92
CA LYS A 29 9.60 10.82 5.60
C LYS A 29 8.50 11.87 5.62
N ASP A 30 8.91 13.10 5.93
CA ASP A 30 8.07 14.31 5.80
C ASP A 30 7.95 14.79 4.34
N ASP A 31 8.66 14.13 3.42
CA ASP A 31 8.58 14.37 1.98
C ASP A 31 7.17 14.09 1.45
N ALA A 32 6.58 15.06 0.79
CA ALA A 32 5.35 14.95 0.02
C ALA A 32 5.67 15.12 -1.47
N THR A 33 5.19 14.17 -2.29
CA THR A 33 5.33 14.19 -3.74
C THR A 33 3.95 14.12 -4.38
N ALA A 34 3.68 14.99 -5.35
CA ALA A 34 2.47 14.94 -6.19
C ALA A 34 2.86 14.93 -7.67
N PHE A 35 1.97 14.40 -8.52
CA PHE A 35 2.15 14.31 -9.97
C PHE A 35 3.50 13.68 -10.36
N ASP A 36 3.73 12.42 -9.97
CA ASP A 36 4.97 11.67 -10.25
C ASP A 36 6.24 12.36 -9.79
N ALA A 37 6.18 12.96 -8.60
CA ALA A 37 7.29 13.68 -7.96
C ALA A 37 7.76 14.94 -8.70
N THR A 38 6.99 15.47 -9.65
CA THR A 38 7.22 16.79 -10.26
C THR A 38 6.99 17.93 -9.26
N LYS A 39 6.11 17.74 -8.27
CA LYS A 39 5.95 18.65 -7.12
C LYS A 39 6.47 17.97 -5.86
N ARG A 40 7.52 18.54 -5.25
CA ARG A 40 8.11 18.08 -3.98
C ARG A 40 7.98 19.17 -2.93
N ALA A 41 7.55 18.81 -1.73
CA ALA A 41 7.51 19.69 -0.57
C ALA A 41 7.80 18.87 0.69
N THR A 42 8.37 19.51 1.71
CA THR A 42 8.50 18.91 3.05
C THR A 42 7.34 19.42 3.90
N ILE A 43 6.51 18.51 4.40
CA ILE A 43 5.40 18.82 5.30
C ILE A 43 5.79 18.29 6.67
N GLU A 44 6.16 19.20 7.58
CA GLU A 44 6.59 18.84 8.92
C GLU A 44 5.54 17.99 9.64
N GLY A 45 5.98 16.87 10.22
CA GLY A 45 5.11 15.96 10.97
C GLY A 45 4.29 14.99 10.10
N LYS A 46 4.30 15.11 8.76
CA LYS A 46 3.63 14.17 7.86
C LYS A 46 4.05 12.72 8.11
N GLY A 47 5.35 12.46 8.27
CA GLY A 47 5.88 11.14 8.52
C GLY A 47 5.39 10.55 9.84
N VAL A 48 5.26 11.37 10.88
CA VAL A 48 4.70 10.94 12.19
C VAL A 48 3.25 10.54 12.05
N LEU A 49 2.44 11.39 11.39
CA LEU A 49 1.03 11.13 11.17
C LEU A 49 0.81 9.86 10.34
N ASN A 50 1.55 9.72 9.23
CA ASN A 50 1.47 8.55 8.36
C ASN A 50 1.86 7.27 9.10
N ASN A 51 2.94 7.29 9.90
CA ASN A 51 3.35 6.13 10.68
C ASN A 51 2.25 5.71 11.66
N ARG A 52 1.66 6.67 12.40
CA ARG A 52 0.58 6.36 13.37
C ARG A 52 -0.70 5.86 12.73
N ILE A 53 -1.13 6.48 11.62
CA ILE A 53 -2.31 6.03 10.87
C ILE A 53 -2.07 4.62 10.30
N SER A 54 -0.88 4.39 9.72
CA SER A 54 -0.49 3.09 9.19
C SER A 54 -0.44 2.02 10.27
N GLU A 55 0.19 2.30 11.42
CA GLU A 55 0.24 1.43 12.59
C GLU A 55 -1.17 1.04 13.05
N PHE A 56 -2.06 2.03 13.20
CA PHE A 56 -3.43 1.78 13.62
C PHE A 56 -4.18 0.88 12.64
N ILE A 57 -4.14 1.21 11.34
CA ILE A 57 -4.82 0.42 10.30
C ILE A 57 -4.29 -1.01 10.26
N PHE A 58 -2.97 -1.22 10.22
CA PHE A 58 -2.40 -2.56 10.16
C PHE A 58 -2.65 -3.37 11.43
N THR A 59 -2.63 -2.74 12.60
CA THR A 59 -2.99 -3.40 13.86
C THR A 59 -4.43 -3.93 13.80
N ARG A 60 -5.37 -3.10 13.34
CA ARG A 60 -6.78 -3.50 13.21
C ARG A 60 -6.99 -4.59 12.16
N LEU A 61 -6.27 -4.53 11.03
CA LEU A 61 -6.31 -5.58 10.02
C LEU A 61 -5.79 -6.92 10.57
N ASN A 62 -4.70 -6.90 11.33
CA ASN A 62 -4.18 -8.09 12.00
C ASN A 62 -5.18 -8.68 13.02
N GLU A 63 -5.87 -7.83 13.80
CA GLU A 63 -6.89 -8.25 14.78
C GLU A 63 -8.05 -9.03 14.15
N ILE A 64 -8.41 -8.72 12.91
CA ILE A 64 -9.47 -9.45 12.17
C ILE A 64 -8.92 -10.60 11.34
N GLY A 65 -7.61 -10.92 11.43
CA GLY A 65 -6.98 -12.03 10.71
C GLY A 65 -6.67 -11.75 9.23
N VAL A 66 -6.48 -10.48 8.84
CA VAL A 66 -5.87 -10.13 7.55
C VAL A 66 -4.34 -10.15 7.73
N PRO A 67 -3.59 -10.97 6.98
CA PRO A 67 -2.14 -11.03 7.10
C PRO A 67 -1.50 -9.74 6.60
N THR A 68 -0.56 -9.19 7.38
CA THR A 68 0.18 -7.98 7.01
C THR A 68 1.67 -8.14 7.32
N HIS A 69 2.49 -7.31 6.68
CA HIS A 69 3.91 -7.19 7.01
C HIS A 69 4.17 -6.49 8.35
N PHE A 70 3.19 -5.82 8.97
CA PHE A 70 3.40 -5.01 10.17
C PHE A 70 3.62 -5.90 11.39
N ILE A 71 4.70 -5.65 12.13
CA ILE A 71 5.02 -6.35 13.38
C ILE A 71 4.69 -5.46 14.58
N ARG A 72 5.33 -4.29 14.68
CA ARG A 72 5.10 -3.32 15.77
C ARG A 72 5.68 -1.95 15.47
N SER A 73 5.18 -0.93 16.13
CA SER A 73 5.77 0.41 16.14
C SER A 73 7.06 0.44 16.97
N LEU A 74 8.06 1.20 16.52
CA LEU A 74 9.32 1.41 17.24
C LEU A 74 9.37 2.78 17.90
N ASN A 75 8.84 3.79 17.21
CA ASN A 75 8.72 5.16 17.70
C ASN A 75 7.72 5.93 16.81
N MET A 76 7.65 7.25 16.98
CA MET A 76 6.70 8.10 16.25
C MET A 76 6.87 8.06 14.72
N ARG A 77 8.03 7.66 14.17
CA ARG A 77 8.34 7.70 12.73
C ARG A 77 8.77 6.36 12.14
N GLU A 78 8.96 5.34 12.97
CA GLU A 78 9.50 4.06 12.55
C GLU A 78 8.62 2.91 13.02
N GLN A 79 8.44 1.93 12.15
CA GLN A 79 7.80 0.64 12.46
C GLN A 79 8.68 -0.52 11.99
N LEU A 80 8.61 -1.62 12.72
CA LEU A 80 9.23 -2.89 12.38
C LEU A 80 8.26 -3.70 11.52
N ILE A 81 8.74 -4.18 10.37
CA ILE A 81 7.96 -4.93 9.40
C ILE A 81 8.69 -6.22 9.01
N ARG A 82 7.94 -7.20 8.50
CA ARG A 82 8.48 -8.37 7.80
C ARG A 82 9.00 -7.95 6.43
N GLU A 83 10.16 -8.48 6.07
CA GLU A 83 10.68 -8.40 4.71
C GLU A 83 9.87 -9.34 3.81
N VAL A 84 9.50 -8.86 2.62
CA VAL A 84 8.73 -9.61 1.64
C VAL A 84 9.28 -9.34 0.25
N GLU A 85 9.13 -10.30 -0.65
CA GLU A 85 9.34 -10.07 -2.08
C GLU A 85 8.11 -9.34 -2.64
N ILE A 86 8.24 -8.05 -2.94
CA ILE A 86 7.14 -7.23 -3.44
C ILE A 86 6.72 -7.72 -4.82
N ILE A 87 5.41 -7.98 -4.98
CA ILE A 87 4.80 -8.17 -6.30
C ILE A 87 4.77 -6.77 -6.95
N PRO A 88 5.30 -6.58 -8.16
CA PRO A 88 5.44 -5.25 -8.78
C PRO A 88 4.12 -4.72 -9.33
N CYS A 89 3.04 -4.84 -8.56
CA CYS A 89 1.70 -4.42 -8.92
C CYS A 89 1.05 -3.70 -7.75
N GLU A 90 0.51 -2.52 -8.02
CA GLU A 90 -0.33 -1.79 -7.08
C GLU A 90 -1.79 -2.18 -7.32
N VAL A 91 -2.47 -2.57 -6.24
CA VAL A 91 -3.88 -2.96 -6.28
C VAL A 91 -4.70 -1.80 -5.74
N VAL A 92 -5.50 -1.19 -6.62
CA VAL A 92 -6.36 -0.05 -6.29
C VAL A 92 -7.79 -0.53 -6.17
N VAL A 93 -8.44 -0.23 -5.04
CA VAL A 93 -9.86 -0.52 -4.81
C VAL A 93 -10.65 0.79 -4.78
N ARG A 94 -11.74 0.85 -5.55
CA ARG A 94 -12.57 2.06 -5.69
C ARG A 94 -14.01 1.78 -5.27
N ASN A 95 -14.53 2.60 -4.37
CA ASN A 95 -15.95 2.60 -3.97
C ASN A 95 -16.73 3.76 -4.61
N VAL A 96 -16.03 4.86 -4.88
CA VAL A 96 -16.57 6.08 -5.49
C VAL A 96 -15.69 6.46 -6.67
N ALA A 97 -16.29 6.91 -7.77
CA ALA A 97 -15.54 7.42 -8.90
C ALA A 97 -14.81 8.71 -8.52
N ALA A 98 -13.48 8.69 -8.59
CA ALA A 98 -12.63 9.86 -8.39
C ALA A 98 -11.31 9.69 -9.16
N GLY A 99 -10.52 10.77 -9.20
CA GLY A 99 -9.15 10.74 -9.70
C GLY A 99 -9.01 10.16 -11.11
N SER A 100 -8.10 9.19 -11.28
CA SER A 100 -7.79 8.61 -12.59
C SER A 100 -8.96 7.86 -13.21
N LEU A 101 -9.87 7.27 -12.41
CA LEU A 101 -11.06 6.59 -12.94
C LEU A 101 -12.03 7.59 -13.59
N SER A 102 -12.37 8.66 -12.87
CA SER A 102 -13.24 9.73 -13.37
C SER A 102 -12.69 10.36 -14.64
N LYS A 103 -11.39 10.68 -14.66
CA LYS A 103 -10.73 11.24 -15.84
C LYS A 103 -10.71 10.26 -17.03
N ARG A 104 -10.43 8.98 -16.79
CA ARG A 104 -10.29 7.97 -17.86
C ARG A 104 -11.62 7.60 -18.50
N LEU A 105 -12.69 7.53 -17.72
CA LEU A 105 -14.01 7.07 -18.20
C LEU A 105 -15.05 8.18 -18.36
N GLY A 106 -14.71 9.43 -18.02
CA GLY A 106 -15.65 10.56 -18.09
C GLY A 106 -16.80 10.47 -17.07
N ILE A 107 -16.58 9.77 -15.95
CA ILE A 107 -17.57 9.63 -14.87
C ILE A 107 -17.42 10.81 -13.92
N GLU A 108 -18.54 11.43 -13.54
CA GLU A 108 -18.55 12.54 -12.59
C GLU A 108 -17.91 12.13 -11.25
N GLU A 109 -16.96 12.95 -10.77
CA GLU A 109 -16.26 12.72 -9.52
C GLU A 109 -17.23 12.80 -8.32
N GLY A 110 -17.16 11.83 -7.42
CA GLY A 110 -18.12 11.66 -6.33
C GLY A 110 -19.27 10.69 -6.64
N THR A 111 -19.38 10.19 -7.88
CA THR A 111 -20.38 9.18 -8.25
C THR A 111 -20.15 7.87 -7.48
N MET A 112 -21.17 7.40 -6.76
CA MET A 112 -21.12 6.10 -6.07
C MET A 112 -21.09 4.96 -7.09
N LEU A 113 -20.14 4.03 -6.94
CA LEU A 113 -20.07 2.86 -7.82
C LEU A 113 -21.07 1.80 -7.32
N PRO A 114 -21.73 1.06 -8.24
CA PRO A 114 -22.70 0.03 -7.86
C PRO A 114 -22.05 -1.17 -7.15
N ARG A 115 -20.74 -1.35 -7.34
CA ARG A 115 -19.88 -2.30 -6.62
C ARG A 115 -18.46 -1.76 -6.56
N SER A 116 -17.66 -2.22 -5.61
CA SER A 116 -16.23 -1.89 -5.58
C SER A 116 -15.52 -2.42 -6.84
N ILE A 117 -14.66 -1.60 -7.42
CA ILE A 117 -13.83 -1.96 -8.58
C ILE A 117 -12.40 -2.17 -8.11
N ILE A 118 -11.76 -3.24 -8.57
CA ILE A 118 -10.32 -3.48 -8.39
C ILE A 118 -9.63 -3.17 -9.71
N GLU A 119 -8.53 -2.44 -9.63
CA GLU A 119 -7.67 -2.10 -10.76
C GLU A 119 -6.21 -2.42 -10.40
N PHE A 120 -5.47 -2.89 -11.39
CA PHE A 120 -4.05 -3.20 -11.26
C PHE A 120 -3.21 -2.17 -12.00
N TYR A 121 -2.12 -1.73 -11.36
CA TYR A 121 -1.15 -0.80 -11.95
C TYR A 121 0.25 -1.39 -11.81
N TYR A 122 1.02 -1.43 -12.89
CA TYR A 122 2.39 -1.93 -12.85
C TYR A 122 3.26 -0.92 -12.11
N LYS A 123 3.90 -1.33 -11.02
CA LYS A 123 4.71 -0.44 -10.18
C LYS A 123 6.02 -0.09 -10.88
N ASN A 124 6.04 1.02 -11.61
CA ASN A 124 7.19 1.50 -12.33
C ASN A 124 7.14 3.02 -12.48
N ASP A 125 7.97 3.69 -11.67
CA ASP A 125 8.04 5.15 -11.61
C ASP A 125 8.42 5.80 -12.96
N GLU A 126 9.22 5.12 -13.80
CA GLU A 126 9.64 5.65 -15.11
C GLU A 126 8.49 5.57 -16.13
N LEU A 127 7.58 4.62 -15.97
CA LEU A 127 6.41 4.43 -16.84
C LEU A 127 5.14 5.09 -16.31
N HIS A 128 5.23 5.85 -15.21
CA HIS A 128 4.08 6.48 -14.56
C HIS A 128 3.00 5.49 -14.12
N ASP A 129 3.44 4.34 -13.59
CA ASP A 129 2.60 3.28 -13.05
C ASP A 129 1.40 2.91 -13.96
N PRO A 130 1.63 2.34 -15.16
CA PRO A 130 0.55 2.14 -16.14
C PRO A 130 -0.48 1.11 -15.65
N MET A 131 -1.76 1.34 -15.97
CA MET A 131 -2.81 0.35 -15.70
C MET A 131 -2.56 -0.92 -16.53
N VAL A 132 -2.68 -2.08 -15.89
CA VAL A 132 -2.47 -3.39 -16.51
C VAL A 132 -3.66 -4.31 -16.27
N SER A 133 -3.82 -5.32 -17.13
CA SER A 133 -4.78 -6.40 -16.94
C SER A 133 -4.13 -7.58 -16.19
N GLU A 134 -4.96 -8.49 -15.68
CA GLU A 134 -4.49 -9.78 -15.14
C GLU A 134 -3.67 -10.56 -16.18
N GLU A 135 -4.04 -10.48 -17.46
CA GLU A 135 -3.30 -11.11 -18.56
C GLU A 135 -1.86 -10.59 -18.65
N HIS A 136 -1.62 -9.29 -18.45
CA HIS A 136 -0.25 -8.78 -18.40
C HIS A 136 0.51 -9.32 -17.19
N ILE A 137 -0.14 -9.38 -16.02
CA ILE A 137 0.48 -9.83 -14.77
C ILE A 137 0.93 -11.30 -14.89
N THR A 138 0.06 -12.17 -15.42
CA THR A 138 0.35 -13.59 -15.59
C THR A 138 1.33 -13.85 -16.74
N ALA A 139 1.17 -13.19 -17.89
CA ALA A 139 2.04 -13.37 -19.05
C ALA A 139 3.49 -12.94 -18.78
N PHE A 140 3.71 -11.91 -17.95
CA PHE A 140 5.04 -11.46 -17.55
C PHE A 140 5.57 -12.13 -16.29
N GLY A 141 4.80 -13.06 -15.69
CA GLY A 141 5.22 -13.82 -14.52
C GLY A 141 5.38 -12.99 -13.25
N TRP A 142 4.70 -11.84 -13.14
CA TRP A 142 4.75 -11.00 -11.93
C TRP A 142 3.99 -11.63 -10.77
N ALA A 143 2.87 -12.28 -11.07
CA ALA A 143 2.10 -13.08 -10.14
C ALA A 143 1.41 -14.25 -10.86
N THR A 144 1.21 -15.35 -10.14
CA THR A 144 0.41 -16.48 -10.60
C THR A 144 -1.08 -16.16 -10.53
N PRO A 145 -1.95 -16.88 -11.28
CA PRO A 145 -3.41 -16.71 -11.15
C PRO A 145 -3.91 -16.85 -9.71
N GLN A 146 -3.37 -17.81 -8.95
CA GLN A 146 -3.72 -18.00 -7.54
C GLN A 146 -3.36 -16.79 -6.67
N GLU A 147 -2.18 -16.20 -6.89
CA GLU A 147 -1.78 -15.00 -6.16
C GLU A 147 -2.65 -13.79 -6.52
N ILE A 148 -3.10 -13.68 -7.77
CA ILE A 148 -4.05 -12.64 -8.19
C ILE A 148 -5.38 -12.81 -7.43
N ASP A 149 -5.92 -14.04 -7.39
CA ASP A 149 -7.14 -14.35 -6.66
C ASP A 149 -7.02 -14.01 -5.17
N ASP A 150 -5.89 -14.40 -4.54
CA ASP A 150 -5.62 -14.13 -3.13
C ASP A 150 -5.49 -12.61 -2.85
N MET A 151 -4.76 -11.88 -3.71
CA MET A 151 -4.63 -10.41 -3.62
C MET A 151 -6.00 -9.73 -3.74
N MET A 152 -6.84 -10.16 -4.68
CA MET A 152 -8.18 -9.61 -4.86
C MET A 152 -9.08 -9.90 -3.66
N ALA A 153 -9.08 -11.13 -3.16
CA ALA A 153 -9.85 -11.51 -1.97
C ALA A 153 -9.43 -10.69 -0.74
N LEU A 154 -8.12 -10.53 -0.52
CA LEU A 154 -7.59 -9.70 0.56
C LEU A 154 -7.95 -8.22 0.37
N ALA A 155 -7.83 -7.69 -0.86
CA ALA A 155 -8.17 -6.30 -1.17
C ALA A 155 -9.65 -5.99 -0.88
N LEU A 156 -10.57 -6.89 -1.21
CA LEU A 156 -12.00 -6.75 -0.88
C LEU A 156 -12.24 -6.82 0.63
N ARG A 157 -11.60 -7.76 1.33
CA ARG A 157 -11.72 -7.88 2.79
C ARG A 157 -11.17 -6.64 3.51
N ILE A 158 -10.07 -6.08 3.02
CA ILE A 158 -9.52 -4.80 3.49
C ILE A 158 -10.54 -3.68 3.21
N ASN A 159 -11.13 -3.64 2.02
CA ASN A 159 -12.12 -2.62 1.65
C ASN A 159 -13.33 -2.62 2.58
N ASP A 160 -13.92 -3.79 2.83
CA ASP A 160 -15.09 -3.93 3.69
C ASP A 160 -14.78 -3.45 5.11
N PHE A 161 -13.63 -3.88 5.65
CA PHE A 161 -13.19 -3.47 6.98
C PHE A 161 -12.94 -1.95 7.06
N LEU A 162 -12.16 -1.39 6.13
CA LEU A 162 -11.82 0.03 6.13
C LEU A 162 -13.04 0.90 5.88
N THR A 163 -13.97 0.48 5.03
CA THR A 163 -15.22 1.20 4.80
C THR A 163 -16.00 1.36 6.11
N GLY A 164 -16.15 0.28 6.88
CA GLY A 164 -16.78 0.34 8.21
C GLY A 164 -16.00 1.20 9.20
N LEU A 165 -14.67 1.04 9.25
CA LEU A 165 -13.79 1.78 10.16
C LEU A 165 -13.88 3.30 9.93
N PHE A 166 -13.76 3.75 8.68
CA PHE A 166 -13.82 5.16 8.34
C PHE A 166 -15.24 5.73 8.48
N LEU A 167 -16.26 4.96 8.10
CA LEU A 167 -17.65 5.39 8.28
C LEU A 167 -17.99 5.62 9.76
N GLY A 168 -17.42 4.81 10.67
CA GLY A 168 -17.59 4.96 12.12
C GLY A 168 -17.12 6.31 12.68
N VAL A 169 -16.28 7.04 11.95
CA VAL A 169 -15.82 8.39 12.31
C VAL A 169 -16.30 9.47 11.32
N GLY A 170 -17.31 9.15 10.50
CA GLY A 170 -17.91 10.08 9.53
C GLY A 170 -17.05 10.35 8.29
N ILE A 171 -16.06 9.50 8.00
CA ILE A 171 -15.20 9.60 6.82
C ILE A 171 -15.69 8.61 5.76
N ARG A 172 -15.86 9.08 4.53
CA ARG A 172 -16.17 8.20 3.39
C ARG A 172 -14.88 7.70 2.75
N LEU A 173 -14.70 6.39 2.67
CA LEU A 173 -13.59 5.77 1.93
C LEU A 173 -13.89 5.78 0.43
N VAL A 174 -13.31 6.75 -0.29
CA VAL A 174 -13.50 6.94 -1.75
C VAL A 174 -12.81 5.81 -2.54
N ASP A 175 -11.50 5.71 -2.38
CA ASP A 175 -10.66 4.64 -2.90
C ASP A 175 -9.43 4.48 -2.01
N PHE A 176 -8.67 3.41 -2.22
CA PHE A 176 -7.36 3.21 -1.62
C PHE A 176 -6.49 2.32 -2.50
N LYS A 177 -5.19 2.27 -2.17
CA LYS A 177 -4.19 1.48 -2.86
C LYS A 177 -3.38 0.65 -1.86
N VAL A 178 -3.16 -0.61 -2.19
CA VAL A 178 -2.31 -1.53 -1.41
C VAL A 178 -1.27 -2.19 -2.31
N GLU A 179 -0.16 -2.59 -1.69
CA GLU A 179 0.89 -3.37 -2.32
C GLU A 179 0.99 -4.69 -1.55
N PHE A 180 1.17 -5.80 -2.26
CA PHE A 180 1.33 -7.13 -1.69
C PHE A 180 2.75 -7.64 -1.95
N GLY A 181 3.18 -8.56 -1.10
CA GLY A 181 4.46 -9.24 -1.29
C GLY A 181 4.40 -10.67 -0.77
N ARG A 182 5.25 -11.52 -1.35
CA ARG A 182 5.44 -12.90 -0.93
C ARG A 182 6.29 -12.90 0.32
N LEU A 183 5.77 -13.49 1.39
CA LEU A 183 6.55 -13.81 2.56
C LEU A 183 7.03 -15.26 2.40
N TYR A 184 8.31 -15.43 2.07
CA TYR A 184 8.93 -16.74 2.19
C TYR A 184 9.27 -16.94 3.65
N GLU A 185 8.58 -17.86 4.32
CA GLU A 185 9.13 -18.44 5.54
C GLU A 185 10.41 -19.16 5.10
N GLY A 186 11.57 -18.70 5.57
CA GLY A 186 12.83 -19.36 5.27
C GLY A 186 12.73 -20.85 5.60
N ASP A 187 13.39 -21.69 4.80
CA ASP A 187 13.47 -23.13 5.05
C ASP A 187 13.75 -23.38 6.53
N MET A 188 12.86 -24.13 7.19
CA MET A 188 13.18 -24.77 8.47
C MET A 188 14.46 -25.60 8.36
#